data_AF-A0A7V5M0I1-F1
#
_entry.id   AF-A0A7V5M0I1-F1
#
_cell.length_a   1.000
_cell.length_b   1.000
_cell.length_c   1.000
_cell.angle_alpha   90.00
_cell.angle_beta   90.00
_cell.angle_gamma   90.00
#
_symmetry.space_group_name_H-M   'P 1'
#
loop_
_entity.id
_entity.type
_entity.pdbx_description
1 polymer ?
#
loop_
_entity_poly.entity_id
_entity_poly.type
_entity_poly.pdbx_seq_one_letter_code
_entity_poly.pdbx_strand_id
1 'polypeptide(L)'
;MIEWIREKVEDAGKIITEDAAFELYRRIGKDLFLLEGEIEKLVAFVHPSSCIESSHVRKITGERFQEDIFDFLDIFKKKDLPFALYRLNRLFLKGEDPLGIVSMLAREIRILLFLKFSPNINPSQACQHIFKRHSGFLLEKTKEYIDASTKFSLPWLFFAHQKILETELSIKKGKKEPTLALQQTVIDILSN
;
A
#
# COMPACT_ATOMS: atom_id res chain seq x y z
N MET A 1 5.62 17.38 -5.46
CA MET A 1 6.10 15.98 -5.57
C MET A 1 6.74 15.74 -6.92
N ILE A 2 6.01 15.77 -8.03
CA ILE A 2 6.63 15.66 -9.37
C ILE A 2 7.67 16.78 -9.58
N GLU A 3 7.33 18.02 -9.19
CA GLU A 3 8.28 19.14 -9.24
C GLU A 3 9.52 18.92 -8.39
N TRP A 4 9.35 18.47 -7.15
CA TRP A 4 10.46 18.12 -6.26
C TRP A 4 11.38 17.03 -6.85
N ILE A 5 10.82 16.03 -7.54
CA ILE A 5 11.60 15.00 -8.23
C ILE A 5 12.43 15.63 -9.36
N ARG A 6 11.86 16.57 -10.13
CA ARG A 6 12.58 17.28 -11.19
C ARG A 6 13.71 18.12 -10.61
N GLU A 7 13.42 18.94 -9.60
CA GLU A 7 14.41 19.78 -8.91
C GLU A 7 15.59 18.94 -8.39
N LYS A 8 15.31 17.79 -7.76
CA LYS A 8 16.37 16.90 -7.25
C LYS A 8 17.21 16.25 -8.34
N VAL A 9 16.63 15.92 -9.48
CA VAL A 9 17.37 15.39 -10.63
C VAL A 9 18.24 16.49 -11.27
N GLU A 10 17.71 17.71 -11.33
CA GLU A 10 18.43 18.89 -11.83
C GLU A 10 19.62 19.26 -10.93
N ASP A 11 19.47 19.18 -9.61
CA ASP A 11 20.55 19.36 -8.63
C ASP A 11 21.71 18.37 -8.86
N ALA A 12 21.41 17.18 -9.41
CA ALA A 12 22.39 16.15 -9.78
C ALA A 12 22.96 16.32 -11.20
N GLY A 13 22.64 17.43 -11.89
CA GLY A 13 23.14 17.76 -13.23
C GLY A 13 22.54 16.89 -14.34
N LYS A 14 21.35 16.34 -14.14
CA LYS A 14 20.61 15.51 -15.10
C LYS A 14 19.24 16.12 -15.40
N ILE A 15 18.54 15.54 -16.38
CA ILE A 15 17.18 15.91 -16.75
C ILE A 15 16.33 14.64 -16.66
N ILE A 16 15.09 14.73 -16.17
CA ILE A 16 14.12 13.64 -16.14
C ILE A 16 12.91 13.98 -17.00
N THR A 17 12.47 13.05 -17.85
CA THR A 17 11.24 13.27 -18.62
C THR A 17 10.01 13.29 -17.71
N GLU A 18 8.94 13.94 -18.13
CA GLU A 18 7.70 13.98 -17.35
C GLU A 18 7.17 12.57 -17.04
N ASP A 19 7.12 11.70 -18.05
CA ASP A 19 6.70 10.31 -17.88
C ASP A 19 7.58 9.55 -16.89
N ALA A 20 8.89 9.80 -16.88
CA ALA A 20 9.81 9.18 -15.94
C ALA A 20 9.58 9.65 -14.51
N ALA A 21 9.33 10.95 -14.30
CA ALA A 21 9.03 11.49 -12.97
C ALA A 21 7.69 10.94 -12.43
N PHE A 22 6.68 10.80 -13.29
CA PHE A 22 5.41 10.16 -12.93
C PHE A 22 5.59 8.66 -12.63
N GLU A 23 6.36 7.94 -13.44
CA GLU A 23 6.67 6.52 -13.23
C GLU A 23 7.39 6.31 -11.88
N LEU A 24 8.38 7.15 -11.57
CA LEU A 24 9.15 7.09 -10.34
C LEU A 24 8.27 7.36 -9.12
N TYR A 25 7.45 8.41 -9.18
CA TYR A 25 6.46 8.69 -8.15
C TYR A 25 5.45 7.56 -7.97
N ARG A 26 5.03 6.90 -9.05
CA ARG A 26 4.11 5.76 -8.98
C ARG A 26 4.73 4.56 -8.27
N ARG A 27 6.00 4.26 -8.57
CA ARG A 27 6.72 3.09 -8.00
C ARG A 27 7.11 3.27 -6.53
N ILE A 28 7.48 4.49 -6.12
CA ILE A 28 8.06 4.79 -4.81
C ILE A 28 7.09 5.53 -3.87
N GLY A 29 6.20 6.35 -4.41
CA GLY A 29 5.25 7.12 -3.62
C GLY A 29 5.82 8.43 -3.08
N LYS A 30 5.54 8.75 -1.81
CA LYS A 30 5.80 10.07 -1.20
C LYS A 30 6.99 10.11 -0.24
N ASP A 31 7.68 9.00 -0.05
CA ASP A 31 8.83 8.93 0.84
C ASP A 31 10.03 9.63 0.17
N LEU A 32 10.41 10.79 0.69
CA LEU A 32 11.47 11.62 0.11
C LEU A 32 12.85 10.97 0.23
N PHE A 33 13.11 10.23 1.31
CA PHE A 33 14.39 9.55 1.53
C PHE A 33 14.58 8.42 0.52
N LEU A 34 13.52 7.65 0.28
CA LEU A 34 13.53 6.59 -0.74
C LEU A 34 13.61 7.16 -2.16
N LEU A 35 12.87 8.25 -2.44
CA LEU A 35 12.96 8.92 -3.75
C LEU A 35 14.39 9.41 -4.01
N GLU A 36 15.06 10.00 -3.02
CA GLU A 36 16.44 10.47 -3.17
C GLU A 36 17.40 9.32 -3.50
N GLY A 37 17.33 8.21 -2.78
CA GLY A 37 18.15 7.03 -3.07
C GLY A 37 17.86 6.40 -4.44
N GLU A 38 16.62 6.42 -4.92
CA GLU A 38 16.29 5.96 -6.28
C GLU A 38 16.75 6.93 -7.36
N ILE A 39 16.69 8.24 -7.11
CA ILE A 39 17.23 9.27 -8.00
C ILE A 39 18.74 9.08 -8.15
N GLU A 40 19.48 8.88 -7.05
CA GLU A 40 20.93 8.62 -7.10
C GLU A 40 21.28 7.39 -7.96
N LYS A 41 20.52 6.30 -7.81
CA LYS A 41 20.69 5.10 -8.65
C LYS A 41 20.42 5.39 -10.12
N LEU A 42 19.37 6.13 -10.43
CA LEU A 42 19.02 6.48 -11.81
C LEU A 42 20.08 7.38 -12.43
N VAL A 43 20.57 8.39 -11.71
CA VAL A 43 21.66 9.29 -12.14
C VAL A 43 22.92 8.50 -12.45
N ALA A 44 23.31 7.57 -11.59
CA ALA A 44 24.46 6.69 -11.81
C ALA A 44 24.25 5.76 -13.01
N PHE A 45 23.05 5.18 -13.14
CA PHE A 45 22.74 4.22 -14.20
C PHE A 45 22.74 4.83 -15.60
N VAL A 46 22.21 6.05 -15.76
CA VAL A 46 22.12 6.68 -17.09
C VAL A 46 23.46 7.20 -17.60
N HIS A 47 24.49 7.29 -16.76
CA HIS A 47 25.79 7.80 -17.18
C HIS A 47 26.36 6.99 -18.37
N PRO A 48 26.90 7.64 -19.42
CA PRO A 48 27.20 9.08 -19.55
C PRO A 48 26.05 9.97 -20.06
N SER A 49 24.86 9.41 -20.31
CA SER A 49 23.68 10.20 -20.72
C SER A 49 23.27 11.22 -19.64
N SER A 50 22.63 12.30 -20.09
CA SER A 50 22.05 13.34 -19.22
C SER A 50 20.55 13.16 -18.95
N CYS A 51 19.86 12.27 -19.69
CA CYS A 51 18.41 12.15 -19.65
C CYS A 51 17.93 10.84 -19.00
N ILE A 52 17.05 10.95 -18.02
CA ILE A 52 16.33 9.85 -17.38
C ILE A 52 14.96 9.70 -18.05
N GLU A 53 14.77 8.59 -18.76
CA GLU A 53 13.52 8.22 -19.42
C GLU A 53 12.73 7.19 -18.60
N SER A 54 11.43 7.04 -18.91
CA SER A 54 10.55 6.12 -18.18
C SER A 54 11.02 4.65 -18.25
N SER A 55 11.72 4.28 -19.33
CA SER A 55 12.36 2.98 -19.51
C SER A 55 13.47 2.72 -18.49
N HIS A 56 14.26 3.74 -18.15
CA HIS A 56 15.31 3.66 -17.14
C HIS A 56 14.72 3.43 -15.75
N VAL A 57 13.65 4.17 -15.43
CA VAL A 57 12.90 4.02 -14.17
C VAL A 57 12.34 2.61 -14.04
N ARG A 58 11.67 2.08 -15.07
CA ARG A 58 11.14 0.70 -15.05
C ARG A 58 12.23 -0.36 -14.85
N LYS A 59 13.44 -0.10 -15.33
CA LYS A 59 14.56 -1.05 -15.32
C LYS A 59 15.31 -1.07 -14.00
N ILE A 60 15.42 0.08 -13.32
CA ILE A 60 16.27 0.25 -12.13
C ILE A 60 15.47 0.39 -10.85
N THR A 61 14.35 1.08 -10.94
CA THR A 61 13.48 1.30 -9.80
C THR A 61 12.52 0.12 -9.68
N GLY A 62 12.74 -0.72 -8.66
CA GLY A 62 11.79 -1.76 -8.31
C GLY A 62 10.44 -1.15 -7.95
N GLU A 63 9.35 -1.78 -8.38
CA GLU A 63 8.02 -1.53 -7.81
C GLU A 63 8.08 -1.90 -6.33
N ARG A 64 8.17 -0.92 -5.41
CA ARG A 64 8.37 -1.25 -4.00
C ARG A 64 8.02 -0.10 -3.06
N PHE A 65 6.76 -0.16 -2.64
CA PHE A 65 6.32 0.07 -1.26
C PHE A 65 4.80 -0.18 -1.19
N GLN A 66 4.07 0.44 -2.13
CA GLN A 66 2.61 0.35 -2.18
C GLN A 66 2.11 -0.98 -2.78
N GLU A 67 2.75 -1.50 -3.82
CA GLU A 67 2.25 -2.71 -4.49
C GLU A 67 2.34 -3.96 -3.61
N ASP A 68 3.41 -4.16 -2.83
CA ASP A 68 3.56 -5.37 -2.00
C ASP A 68 2.54 -5.42 -0.85
N ILE A 69 2.24 -4.27 -0.22
CA ILE A 69 1.21 -4.20 0.82
C ILE A 69 -0.18 -4.38 0.21
N PHE A 70 -0.47 -3.77 -0.95
CA PHE A 70 -1.75 -3.97 -1.63
C PHE A 70 -1.94 -5.42 -2.09
N ASP A 71 -0.89 -6.07 -2.59
CA ASP A 71 -0.86 -7.50 -2.90
C ASP A 71 -1.27 -8.33 -1.67
N PHE A 72 -0.63 -8.09 -0.53
CA PHE A 72 -0.95 -8.77 0.72
C PHE A 72 -2.42 -8.56 1.11
N LEU A 73 -2.93 -7.33 1.03
CA LEU A 73 -4.32 -7.01 1.36
C LEU A 73 -5.32 -7.68 0.40
N ASP A 74 -4.99 -7.80 -0.89
CA ASP A 74 -5.81 -8.49 -1.88
C ASP A 74 -5.88 -10.00 -1.60
N ILE A 75 -4.77 -10.61 -1.18
CA ILE A 75 -4.73 -12.02 -0.78
C ILE A 75 -5.47 -12.24 0.54
N PHE A 76 -5.31 -11.32 1.49
CA PHE A 76 -6.05 -11.33 2.76
C PHE A 76 -7.56 -11.28 2.51
N LYS A 77 -8.04 -10.42 1.60
CA LYS A 77 -9.45 -10.36 1.20
C LYS A 77 -9.94 -11.64 0.52
N LYS A 78 -9.06 -12.38 -0.15
CA LYS A 78 -9.38 -13.70 -0.75
C LYS A 78 -9.42 -14.84 0.28
N LYS A 79 -9.09 -14.56 1.55
CA LYS A 79 -9.01 -15.54 2.65
C LYS A 79 -8.03 -16.70 2.38
N ASP A 80 -6.98 -16.44 1.61
CA ASP A 80 -5.91 -17.41 1.37
C ASP A 80 -4.84 -17.29 2.46
N LEU A 81 -5.03 -18.04 3.56
CA LEU A 81 -4.15 -17.97 4.73
C LEU A 81 -2.68 -18.32 4.40
N PRO A 82 -2.36 -19.45 3.72
CA PRO A 82 -0.97 -19.78 3.39
C PRO A 82 -0.28 -18.66 2.60
N PHE A 83 -0.96 -18.13 1.59
CA PHE A 83 -0.35 -17.10 0.73
C PHE A 83 -0.32 -15.72 1.40
N ALA A 84 -1.30 -15.42 2.26
CA ALA A 84 -1.29 -14.20 3.08
C ALA A 84 -0.09 -14.19 4.04
N LEU A 85 0.17 -15.31 4.74
CA LEU A 85 1.34 -15.43 5.62
C LEU A 85 2.66 -15.35 4.84
N TYR A 86 2.73 -15.99 3.67
CA TYR A 86 3.90 -15.89 2.80
C TYR A 86 4.19 -14.43 2.40
N ARG A 87 3.17 -13.69 1.94
CA ARG A 87 3.32 -12.28 1.58
C ARG A 87 3.66 -11.39 2.79
N LEU A 88 3.00 -11.62 3.93
CA LEU A 88 3.28 -10.89 5.15
C LEU A 88 4.75 -11.05 5.59
N ASN A 89 5.28 -12.27 5.56
CA ASN A 89 6.68 -12.51 5.88
C ASN A 89 7.64 -11.82 4.91
N ARG A 90 7.28 -11.72 3.63
CA ARG A 90 8.08 -10.96 2.65
C ARG A 90 8.08 -9.46 2.94
N LEU A 91 7.00 -8.90 3.46
CA LEU A 91 6.98 -7.51 3.93
C LEU A 91 7.97 -7.31 5.07
N PHE A 92 7.99 -8.22 6.07
CA PHE A 92 8.96 -8.15 7.17
C PHE A 92 10.41 -8.28 6.69
N LEU A 93 10.70 -9.21 5.78
CA LEU A 93 12.05 -9.37 5.22
C LEU A 93 12.53 -8.15 4.43
N LYS A 94 11.60 -7.31 3.96
CA LYS A 94 11.91 -6.04 3.29
C LYS A 94 12.10 -4.87 4.27
N GLY A 95 11.93 -5.11 5.58
CA GLY A 95 12.05 -4.08 6.62
C GLY A 95 10.79 -3.22 6.79
N GLU A 96 9.63 -3.67 6.28
CA GLU A 96 8.37 -2.96 6.46
C GLU A 96 7.97 -2.90 7.94
N ASP A 97 7.54 -1.71 8.39
CA ASP A 97 7.12 -1.50 9.77
C ASP A 97 5.82 -2.28 10.07
N PRO A 98 5.81 -3.21 11.04
CA PRO A 98 4.62 -3.99 11.38
C PRO A 98 3.44 -3.11 11.83
N LEU A 99 3.68 -1.98 12.50
CA LEU A 99 2.61 -1.05 12.89
C LEU A 99 1.98 -0.35 11.67
N GLY A 100 2.79 -0.02 10.66
CA GLY A 100 2.32 0.42 9.34
C GLY A 100 1.39 -0.60 8.69
N ILE A 101 1.78 -1.89 8.68
CA ILE A 101 0.96 -2.97 8.12
C ILE A 101 -0.36 -3.15 8.90
N VAL A 102 -0.30 -3.12 10.24
CA VAL A 102 -1.51 -3.13 11.11
C VAL A 102 -2.44 -1.97 10.75
N SER A 103 -1.90 -0.77 10.56
CA SER A 103 -2.67 0.42 10.21
C SER A 103 -3.36 0.30 8.85
N MET A 104 -2.69 -0.33 7.88
CA MET A 104 -3.24 -0.63 6.56
C MET A 104 -4.36 -1.68 6.64
N LEU A 105 -4.15 -2.78 7.36
CA LEU A 105 -5.23 -3.76 7.61
C LEU A 105 -6.45 -3.13 8.29
N ALA A 106 -6.22 -2.30 9.31
CA ALA A 106 -7.30 -1.59 10.00
C ALA A 106 -8.08 -0.68 9.04
N ARG A 107 -7.38 0.02 8.13
CA ARG A 107 -8.00 0.84 7.09
C ARG A 107 -8.87 -0.01 6.16
N GLU A 108 -8.37 -1.14 5.66
CA GLU A 108 -9.13 -2.03 4.77
C GLU A 108 -10.43 -2.51 5.42
N ILE A 109 -10.37 -2.99 6.67
CA ILE A 109 -11.57 -3.45 7.38
C ILE A 109 -12.55 -2.30 7.60
N ARG A 110 -12.09 -1.08 7.94
CA ARG A 110 -12.97 0.09 8.07
C ARG A 110 -13.65 0.48 6.77
N ILE A 111 -12.97 0.35 5.63
CA ILE A 111 -13.57 0.59 4.30
C ILE A 111 -14.69 -0.43 4.05
N LEU A 112 -14.42 -1.71 4.28
CA LEU A 112 -15.42 -2.77 4.08
C LEU A 112 -16.63 -2.62 5.01
N LEU A 113 -16.41 -2.25 6.27
CA LEU A 113 -17.48 -1.92 7.23
C LEU A 113 -18.32 -0.74 6.75
N PHE A 114 -17.68 0.37 6.36
CA PHE A 114 -18.38 1.55 5.83
C PHE A 114 -19.29 1.21 4.66
N LEU A 115 -18.80 0.40 3.71
CA LEU A 115 -19.56 -0.04 2.54
C LEU A 115 -20.70 -0.98 2.94
N LYS A 116 -20.48 -1.89 3.90
CA LYS A 116 -21.58 -2.72 4.45
C LYS A 116 -22.70 -1.93 5.10
N PHE A 117 -22.38 -0.81 5.76
CA PHE A 117 -23.38 0.09 6.33
C PHE A 117 -24.00 1.05 5.32
N SER A 118 -23.50 1.07 4.08
CA SER A 118 -23.95 1.98 3.02
C SER A 118 -24.38 1.22 1.75
N PRO A 119 -25.38 0.32 1.82
CA PRO A 119 -25.69 -0.65 0.76
C PRO A 119 -26.09 -0.04 -0.59
N ASN A 120 -26.52 1.23 -0.62
CA ASN A 120 -26.94 1.95 -1.83
C ASN A 120 -26.02 3.12 -2.18
N ILE A 121 -24.78 3.16 -1.66
CA ILE A 121 -23.86 4.26 -1.93
C ILE A 121 -23.46 4.29 -3.41
N ASN A 122 -23.48 5.48 -4.00
CA ASN A 122 -22.97 5.66 -5.36
C ASN A 122 -21.43 5.49 -5.35
N PRO A 123 -20.83 4.79 -6.34
CA PRO A 123 -19.37 4.67 -6.47
C PRO A 123 -18.59 5.98 -6.37
N SER A 124 -19.10 7.09 -6.90
CA SER A 124 -18.45 8.40 -6.79
C SER A 124 -18.45 8.94 -5.35
N GLN A 125 -19.56 8.78 -4.62
CA GLN A 125 -19.66 9.15 -3.20
C GLN A 125 -18.74 8.27 -2.33
N ALA A 126 -18.72 6.96 -2.59
CA ALA A 126 -17.82 6.04 -1.92
C ALA A 126 -16.34 6.36 -2.20
N CYS A 127 -16.00 6.70 -3.45
CA CYS A 127 -14.64 7.07 -3.86
C CYS A 127 -14.18 8.32 -3.11
N GLN A 128 -15.04 9.34 -3.03
CA GLN A 128 -14.76 10.55 -2.27
C GLN A 128 -14.58 10.24 -0.78
N HIS A 129 -15.34 9.30 -0.21
CA HIS A 129 -15.19 8.92 1.19
C HIS A 129 -13.87 8.18 1.46
N ILE A 130 -13.53 7.18 0.64
CA ILE A 130 -12.39 6.25 0.80
C ILE A 130 -11.05 6.93 0.46
N PHE A 131 -11.00 7.65 -0.66
CA PHE A 131 -9.76 8.19 -1.21
C PHE A 131 -9.63 9.71 -1.06
N LYS A 132 -10.70 10.42 -0.67
CA LYS A 132 -10.76 11.88 -0.57
C LYS A 132 -10.38 12.60 -1.88
N ARG A 133 -10.45 11.87 -2.99
CA ARG A 133 -10.02 12.26 -4.34
C ARG A 133 -10.87 11.49 -5.34
N HIS A 134 -10.91 12.01 -6.56
CA HIS A 134 -11.69 11.43 -7.65
C HIS A 134 -10.82 11.30 -8.90
N SER A 135 -10.70 10.07 -9.42
CA SER A 135 -10.10 9.77 -10.72
C SER A 135 -10.74 8.51 -11.29
N GLY A 136 -10.65 8.28 -12.60
CA GLY A 136 -11.21 7.08 -13.23
C GLY A 136 -10.67 5.78 -12.62
N PHE A 137 -9.37 5.72 -12.35
CA PHE A 137 -8.74 4.60 -11.66
C PHE A 137 -9.27 4.38 -10.24
N LEU A 138 -9.42 5.45 -9.44
CA LEU A 138 -9.93 5.34 -8.06
C LEU A 138 -11.40 4.96 -8.02
N LEU A 139 -12.18 5.36 -9.03
CA LEU A 139 -13.56 4.90 -9.20
C LEU A 139 -13.62 3.39 -9.46
N GLU A 140 -12.79 2.87 -10.36
CA GLU A 140 -12.72 1.42 -10.60
C GLU A 140 -12.31 0.66 -9.34
N LYS A 141 -11.28 1.13 -8.63
CA LYS A 141 -10.91 0.55 -7.33
C LYS A 141 -12.03 0.61 -6.30
N THR A 142 -12.81 1.70 -6.29
CA THR A 142 -13.97 1.81 -5.39
C THR A 142 -15.05 0.78 -5.72
N LYS A 143 -15.31 0.50 -7.00
CA LYS A 143 -16.24 -0.56 -7.40
C LYS A 143 -15.76 -1.93 -6.92
N GLU A 144 -14.47 -2.22 -7.05
CA GLU A 144 -13.88 -3.45 -6.50
C GLU A 144 -14.11 -3.57 -4.99
N TYR A 145 -13.99 -2.47 -4.23
CA TYR A 145 -14.29 -2.45 -2.80
C TYR A 145 -15.77 -2.69 -2.49
N ILE A 146 -16.68 -2.08 -3.26
CA ILE A 146 -18.13 -2.28 -3.13
C ILE A 146 -18.45 -3.77 -3.34
N ASP A 147 -17.95 -4.35 -4.43
CA ASP A 147 -18.14 -5.76 -4.74
C ASP A 147 -17.53 -6.67 -3.66
N ALA A 148 -16.32 -6.37 -3.21
CA ALA A 148 -15.66 -7.13 -2.14
C ALA A 148 -16.45 -7.07 -0.83
N SER A 149 -17.03 -5.92 -0.47
CA SER A 149 -17.81 -5.76 0.75
C SER A 149 -19.01 -6.70 0.83
N THR A 150 -19.58 -7.09 -0.31
CA THR A 150 -20.71 -8.04 -0.36
C THR A 150 -20.32 -9.43 0.14
N LYS A 151 -19.06 -9.84 -0.03
CA LYS A 151 -18.52 -11.18 0.26
C LYS A 151 -18.22 -11.43 1.73
N PHE A 152 -18.14 -10.39 2.56
CA PHE A 152 -17.88 -10.52 3.99
C PHE A 152 -19.17 -10.41 4.80
N SER A 153 -19.26 -11.12 5.92
CA SER A 153 -20.36 -10.95 6.87
C SER A 153 -20.03 -9.84 7.88
N LEU A 154 -21.06 -9.14 8.39
CA LEU A 154 -20.87 -8.14 9.44
C LEU A 154 -20.18 -8.74 10.70
N PRO A 155 -20.59 -9.92 11.22
CA PRO A 155 -19.90 -10.54 12.34
C PRO A 155 -18.40 -10.76 12.09
N TRP A 156 -18.03 -11.22 10.89
CA TRP A 156 -16.63 -11.43 10.54
C TRP A 156 -15.85 -10.11 10.47
N LEU A 157 -16.44 -9.05 9.90
CA LEU A 157 -15.79 -7.73 9.85
C LEU A 157 -15.60 -7.13 11.25
N PHE A 158 -16.57 -7.28 12.15
CA PHE A 158 -16.44 -6.85 13.54
C PHE A 158 -15.36 -7.64 14.28
N PHE A 159 -15.33 -8.96 14.12
CA PHE A 159 -14.29 -9.81 14.68
C PHE A 159 -12.90 -9.40 14.19
N ALA A 160 -12.72 -9.24 12.87
CA ALA A 160 -11.46 -8.80 12.28
C ALA A 160 -11.04 -7.41 12.80
N HIS A 161 -11.97 -6.46 12.87
CA HIS A 161 -11.70 -5.13 13.39
C HIS A 161 -11.24 -5.16 14.85
N GLN A 162 -11.90 -5.95 15.69
CA GLN A 162 -11.53 -6.10 17.10
C GLN A 162 -10.14 -6.73 17.25
N LYS A 163 -9.83 -7.79 16.48
CA LYS A 163 -8.53 -8.45 16.51
C LYS A 163 -7.38 -7.54 16.10
N ILE A 164 -7.59 -6.72 15.07
CA ILE A 164 -6.59 -5.74 14.64
C ILE A 164 -6.36 -4.68 15.73
N LEU A 165 -7.43 -4.20 16.37
CA LEU A 165 -7.33 -3.22 17.46
C LEU A 165 -6.59 -3.79 18.70
N GLU A 166 -6.93 -5.01 19.12
CA GLU A 166 -6.23 -5.70 20.22
C GLU A 166 -4.73 -5.82 19.94
N THR A 167 -4.39 -6.12 18.68
CA THR A 167 -3.02 -6.28 18.22
C THR A 167 -2.26 -4.96 18.26
N GLU A 168 -2.82 -3.91 17.67
CA GLU A 168 -2.24 -2.57 17.70
C GLU A 168 -1.94 -2.12 19.14
N LEU A 169 -2.90 -2.33 20.05
CA LEU A 169 -2.74 -2.01 21.47
C LEU A 169 -1.67 -2.86 22.16
N SER A 170 -1.58 -4.15 21.83
CA SER A 170 -0.58 -5.05 22.41
C SER A 170 0.84 -4.66 21.99
N ILE A 171 1.04 -4.26 20.73
CA ILE A 171 2.32 -3.81 20.21
C ILE A 171 2.71 -2.47 20.83
N LYS A 172 1.80 -1.47 20.82
CA LYS A 172 2.05 -0.13 21.39
C LYS A 172 2.35 -0.16 22.89
N LYS A 173 1.87 -1.17 23.62
CA LYS A 173 2.15 -1.38 25.04
C LYS A 173 3.40 -2.25 25.30
N GLY A 174 4.12 -2.67 24.26
CA GLY A 174 5.29 -3.54 24.38
C GLY A 174 4.98 -4.95 24.92
N LYS A 175 3.71 -5.40 24.84
CA LYS A 175 3.29 -6.70 25.38
C LYS A 175 3.61 -7.87 24.45
N LYS A 176 3.73 -7.61 23.15
CA LYS A 176 4.06 -8.60 22.14
C LYS A 176 5.09 -8.05 21.17
N GLU A 177 5.95 -8.93 20.67
CA GLU A 177 6.83 -8.61 19.54
C GLU A 177 5.96 -8.32 18.29
N PRO A 178 6.19 -7.19 17.58
CA PRO A 178 5.31 -6.73 16.51
C PRO A 178 5.06 -7.74 15.37
N THR A 179 6.09 -8.43 14.87
CA THR A 179 5.93 -9.34 13.73
C THR A 179 5.11 -10.58 14.11
N LEU A 180 5.38 -11.15 15.29
CA LEU A 180 4.65 -12.29 15.83
C LEU A 180 3.19 -11.94 16.12
N ALA A 181 2.95 -10.77 16.70
CA ALA A 181 1.59 -10.30 16.99
C ALA A 181 0.76 -10.20 15.68
N LEU A 182 1.36 -9.69 14.63
CA LEU A 182 0.70 -9.54 13.34
C LEU A 182 0.47 -10.88 12.61
N GLN A 183 1.43 -11.80 12.64
CA GLN A 183 1.24 -13.16 12.11
C GLN A 183 0.08 -13.88 12.81
N GLN A 184 0.05 -13.83 14.15
CA GLN A 184 -1.06 -14.39 14.94
C GLN A 184 -2.40 -13.77 14.56
N THR A 185 -2.43 -12.46 14.36
CA THR A 185 -3.65 -11.75 13.95
C THR A 185 -4.19 -12.24 12.62
N VAL A 186 -3.31 -12.42 11.62
CA VAL A 186 -3.71 -12.94 10.31
C VAL A 186 -4.23 -14.37 10.42
N ILE A 187 -3.60 -15.22 11.25
CA ILE A 187 -4.08 -16.59 11.51
C ILE A 187 -5.46 -16.57 12.17
N ASP A 188 -5.62 -15.80 13.25
CA ASP A 188 -6.87 -15.69 14.00
C ASP A 188 -8.03 -15.25 13.10
N ILE A 189 -7.80 -14.25 12.24
CA ILE A 189 -8.84 -13.68 11.38
C ILE A 189 -9.22 -14.60 10.21
N LEU A 190 -8.24 -15.26 9.59
CA LEU A 190 -8.49 -16.06 8.38
C LEU A 190 -8.87 -17.52 8.68
N SER A 191 -8.67 -17.99 9.91
CA SER A 191 -9.09 -19.34 10.34
C SER A 191 -10.52 -19.39 10.92
N ASN A 192 -11.21 -18.24 10.99
CA ASN A 192 -12.59 -18.09 11.45
C ASN A 192 -13.56 -17.89 10.27
#